data_AF-A0A972CKM8-F1
#
_entry.id   AF-A0A972CKM8-F1
#
_cell.length_a   1.000
_cell.length_b   1.000
_cell.length_c   1.000
_cell.angle_alpha   90.00
_cell.angle_beta   90.00
_cell.angle_gamma   90.00
#
_symmetry.space_group_name_H-M   'P 1'
#
loop_
_entity.id
_entity.type
_entity.pdbx_description
1 polymer ?
#
loop_
_entity_poly.entity_id
_entity_poly.type
_entity_poly.pdbx_seq_one_letter_code
_entity_poly.pdbx_strand_id
1 'polypeptide(L)'
;MNAQLLTSLAYSLLLTLIIETSFFLIIGKRRKKDLILVCLVNILTNPPVVLLYWLTIIYSRLNPIFAILVLESSAIIIEGYYYKNYGQEFSHPYTLSLIANLLSFGIGLLI
;
A
#
# COMPACT_ATOMS: atom_id res chain seq x y z
N MET A 1 -10.34 17.27 -13.27
CA MET A 1 -10.70 16.35 -12.17
C MET A 1 -10.32 14.90 -12.48
N ASN A 2 -10.81 14.30 -13.58
CA ASN A 2 -10.56 12.87 -13.86
C ASN A 2 -9.08 12.55 -14.16
N ALA A 3 -8.40 13.37 -14.96
CA ALA A 3 -6.99 13.14 -15.30
C ALA A 3 -6.06 13.25 -14.07
N GLN A 4 -6.29 14.23 -13.19
CA GLN A 4 -5.50 14.44 -11.97
C GLN A 4 -5.63 13.27 -10.98
N LEU A 5 -6.85 12.72 -10.86
CA LEU A 5 -7.11 11.55 -10.02
C LEU A 5 -6.47 10.28 -10.60
N LEU A 6 -6.56 10.08 -11.91
CA LEU A 6 -5.88 8.96 -12.58
C LEU A 6 -4.36 9.05 -12.45
N THR A 7 -3.78 10.25 -12.59
CA THR A 7 -2.36 10.44 -12.38
C THR A 7 -1.95 10.19 -10.94
N SER A 8 -2.72 10.65 -9.94
CA SER A 8 -2.39 10.42 -8.54
C SER A 8 -2.47 8.94 -8.16
N LEU A 9 -3.47 8.21 -8.68
CA LEU A 9 -3.58 6.75 -8.54
C LEU A 9 -2.38 6.03 -9.15
N ALA A 10 -2.00 6.39 -10.38
CA ALA A 10 -0.88 5.78 -11.08
C ALA A 10 0.46 6.04 -10.37
N TYR A 11 0.70 7.30 -9.94
CA TYR A 11 1.92 7.67 -9.23
C TYR A 11 2.02 6.98 -7.87
N SER A 12 0.95 7.00 -7.08
CA SER A 12 0.92 6.34 -5.77
C SER A 12 1.14 4.83 -5.91
N LEU A 13 0.46 4.18 -6.85
CA LEU A 13 0.62 2.75 -7.10
C LEU A 13 2.03 2.40 -7.57
N LEU A 14 2.59 3.14 -8.52
CA LEU A 14 3.96 2.91 -9.00
C LEU A 14 4.99 3.09 -7.89
N LEU A 15 4.85 4.15 -7.09
CA LEU A 15 5.75 4.44 -5.99
C LEU A 15 5.72 3.33 -4.95
N THR A 16 4.52 2.89 -4.54
CA THR A 16 4.36 1.77 -3.60
C THR A 16 4.90 0.47 -4.14
N LEU A 17 4.63 0.14 -5.41
CA LEU A 17 5.19 -1.07 -6.03
C LEU A 17 6.72 -1.05 -6.03
N ILE A 18 7.33 0.08 -6.39
CA ILE A 18 8.80 0.22 -6.41
C ILE A 18 9.37 0.06 -5.01
N ILE A 19 8.80 0.74 -4.01
CA ILE A 19 9.31 0.75 -2.65
C ILE A 19 9.14 -0.62 -1.99
N GLU A 20 7.94 -1.18 -2.02
CA GLU A 20 7.65 -2.45 -1.35
C GLU A 20 8.40 -3.60 -2.00
N THR A 21 8.41 -3.69 -3.34
CA THR A 21 9.17 -4.74 -4.03
C THR A 21 10.66 -4.61 -3.73
N SER A 22 11.21 -3.39 -3.72
CA SER A 22 12.61 -3.16 -3.36
C SER A 22 12.90 -3.55 -1.92
N PHE A 23 12.01 -3.21 -0.98
CA PHE A 23 12.11 -3.61 0.41
C PHE A 23 12.15 -5.13 0.56
N PHE A 24 11.25 -5.86 -0.10
CA PHE A 24 11.23 -7.34 -0.08
C PHE A 24 12.51 -7.95 -0.68
N LEU A 25 13.06 -7.34 -1.74
CA LEU A 25 14.35 -7.76 -2.31
C LEU A 25 15.52 -7.52 -1.37
N ILE A 26 15.55 -6.39 -0.64
CA ILE A 26 16.61 -6.03 0.32
C ILE A 26 16.61 -6.99 1.50
N ILE A 27 15.44 -7.36 2.04
CA ILE A 27 15.33 -8.32 3.14
C ILE A 27 15.59 -9.78 2.71
N GLY A 28 15.99 -10.00 1.46
CA GLY A 28 16.37 -11.31 0.93
C GLY A 28 15.20 -12.19 0.48
N LYS A 29 13.97 -11.67 0.42
CA LYS A 29 12.79 -12.41 -0.09
C LYS A 29 12.77 -12.32 -1.62
N ARG A 30 13.31 -13.34 -2.28
CA ARG A 30 13.48 -13.37 -3.74
C ARG A 30 12.55 -14.34 -4.47
N ARG A 31 11.61 -14.98 -3.76
CA ARG A 31 10.62 -15.84 -4.40
C ARG A 31 9.71 -15.03 -5.32
N LYS A 32 9.73 -15.36 -6.61
CA LYS A 32 8.87 -14.74 -7.61
C LYS A 32 7.39 -14.76 -7.23
N LYS A 33 6.91 -15.85 -6.61
CA LYS A 33 5.51 -15.96 -6.15
C LYS A 33 5.16 -14.93 -5.07
N ASP A 34 6.08 -14.72 -4.13
CA ASP A 34 5.87 -13.77 -3.03
C ASP A 34 5.98 -12.32 -3.54
N LEU A 35 6.89 -12.02 -4.48
CA LEU A 35 6.95 -10.71 -5.13
C LEU A 35 5.70 -10.40 -5.98
N ILE A 36 5.19 -11.40 -6.72
CA ILE A 36 3.93 -11.24 -7.47
C ILE A 36 2.77 -11.02 -6.51
N LEU A 37 2.73 -11.72 -5.38
CA LEU A 37 1.71 -11.53 -4.35
C LEU A 37 1.75 -10.09 -3.80
N VAL A 38 2.94 -9.57 -3.47
CA VAL A 38 3.12 -8.17 -3.04
C VAL A 38 2.58 -7.20 -4.09
N CYS A 39 2.93 -7.39 -5.37
CA CYS A 39 2.42 -6.54 -6.44
C CYS A 39 0.90 -6.60 -6.57
N LEU A 40 0.31 -7.79 -6.56
CA LEU A 40 -1.13 -7.98 -6.72
C LEU A 40 -1.92 -7.36 -5.58
N VAL A 41 -1.44 -7.56 -4.34
CA VAL A 41 -2.10 -7.03 -3.16
C VAL A 41 -2.02 -5.50 -3.17
N ASN A 42 -0.88 -4.90 -3.52
CA ASN A 42 -0.76 -3.45 -3.67
C ASN A 42 -1.65 -2.87 -4.77
N ILE A 43 -1.79 -3.57 -5.90
CA ILE A 43 -2.74 -3.18 -6.96
C ILE A 43 -4.19 -3.23 -6.44
N LEU A 44 -4.49 -4.11 -5.48
CA LEU A 44 -5.82 -4.25 -4.90
C LEU A 44 -6.08 -3.26 -3.75
N THR A 45 -5.09 -2.93 -2.91
CA THR A 45 -5.27 -2.09 -1.72
C THR A 45 -5.06 -0.60 -2.00
N ASN A 46 -4.04 -0.26 -2.79
CA ASN A 46 -3.59 1.12 -2.92
C ASN A 46 -4.56 2.01 -3.75
N PRO A 47 -5.10 1.58 -4.91
CA PRO A 47 -6.07 2.41 -5.63
C PRO A 47 -7.36 2.69 -4.84
N PRO A 48 -7.97 1.72 -4.12
CA PRO A 48 -9.08 2.00 -3.20
C PRO A 48 -8.72 2.97 -2.07
N VAL A 49 -7.54 2.86 -1.45
CA VAL A 49 -7.09 3.79 -0.41
C VAL A 49 -7.05 5.22 -0.93
N VAL A 50 -6.40 5.45 -2.07
CA VAL A 50 -6.28 6.79 -2.68
C VAL A 50 -7.65 7.31 -3.12
N LEU A 51 -8.50 6.47 -3.71
CA LEU A 51 -9.87 6.85 -4.10
C LEU A 51 -10.71 7.28 -2.89
N LEU A 52 -10.72 6.48 -1.83
CA LEU A 52 -11.48 6.77 -0.61
C LEU A 52 -10.93 8.00 0.11
N TYR A 53 -9.61 8.22 0.09
CA TYR A 53 -9.00 9.43 0.60
C TYR A 53 -9.53 10.68 -0.11
N TRP A 54 -9.48 10.69 -1.46
CA TRP A 54 -10.00 11.81 -2.24
C TRP A 54 -11.50 12.01 -2.05
N LEU A 55 -12.29 10.92 -2.00
CA LEU A 55 -13.72 10.99 -1.73
C LEU A 55 -13.98 11.61 -0.35
N THR A 56 -13.21 11.22 0.66
CA THR A 56 -13.34 11.74 2.01
C THR A 56 -13.00 13.23 2.06
N ILE A 57 -11.93 13.67 1.41
CA ILE A 57 -11.56 15.09 1.36
C ILE A 57 -12.59 15.94 0.61
N ILE A 58 -13.12 15.44 -0.50
CA ILE A 58 -14.04 16.20 -1.35
C ILE A 58 -15.43 16.30 -0.70
N TYR A 59 -15.93 15.20 -0.13
CA TYR A 59 -17.32 15.10 0.34
C TYR A 59 -17.48 15.20 1.86
N SER A 60 -16.42 15.00 2.63
CA SER A 60 -16.46 15.08 4.09
C SER A 60 -15.52 16.15 4.63
N ARG A 61 -15.95 16.87 5.67
CA ARG A 61 -15.06 17.77 6.45
C ARG A 61 -14.21 17.01 7.47
N LEU A 62 -13.96 15.72 7.22
CA LEU A 62 -13.16 14.90 8.13
C LEU A 62 -11.71 15.35 8.08
N ASN A 63 -11.01 15.21 9.21
CA ASN A 63 -9.60 15.53 9.28
C ASN A 63 -8.82 14.60 8.31
N PRO A 64 -8.09 15.14 7.32
CA PRO A 64 -7.35 14.35 6.34
C PRO A 64 -6.42 13.30 6.96
N ILE A 65 -5.82 13.64 8.10
CA ILE A 65 -4.90 12.77 8.84
C ILE A 65 -5.64 11.54 9.39
N PHE A 66 -6.84 11.75 9.92
CA PHE A 66 -7.66 10.67 10.44
C PHE A 66 -8.14 9.74 9.31
N ALA A 67 -8.53 10.31 8.16
CA ALA A 67 -8.92 9.53 6.99
C ALA A 67 -7.78 8.64 6.50
N ILE A 68 -6.57 9.19 6.35
CA ILE A 68 -5.37 8.43 5.98
C ILE A 68 -5.10 7.32 6.97
N LEU A 69 -5.07 7.62 8.28
CA LEU A 69 -4.76 6.60 9.30
C LEU A 69 -5.70 5.39 9.23
N VAL A 70 -7.00 5.63 9.04
CA VAL A 70 -8.00 4.56 8.94
C VAL A 70 -7.79 3.74 7.65
N LEU A 71 -7.52 4.41 6.53
CA LEU A 71 -7.33 3.76 5.25
C LEU A 71 -6.04 2.92 5.20
N GLU A 72 -4.92 3.47 5.66
CA GLU A 72 -3.64 2.76 5.73
C GLU A 72 -3.72 1.58 6.71
N SER A 73 -4.36 1.76 7.86
CA SER A 73 -4.60 0.66 8.80
C SER A 73 -5.40 -0.47 8.16
N SER A 74 -6.39 -0.13 7.34
CA SER A 74 -7.19 -1.12 6.60
C SER A 74 -6.36 -1.85 5.55
N ALA A 75 -5.49 -1.13 4.82
CA ALA A 75 -4.58 -1.69 3.84
C ALA A 75 -3.61 -2.69 4.49
N ILE A 76 -2.97 -2.32 5.61
CA ILE A 76 -2.04 -3.18 6.36
C ILE A 76 -2.71 -4.48 6.81
N ILE A 77 -3.98 -4.41 7.27
CA ILE A 77 -4.72 -5.60 7.69
C ILE A 77 -4.98 -6.52 6.51
N ILE A 78 -5.44 -5.97 5.38
CA ILE A 78 -5.73 -6.73 4.16
C ILE A 78 -4.45 -7.35 3.59
N GLU A 79 -3.39 -6.57 3.47
CA GLU A 79 -2.08 -7.02 3.00
C GLU A 79 -1.50 -8.12 3.87
N GLY A 80 -1.47 -7.91 5.18
CA GLY A 80 -1.01 -8.91 6.14
C GLY A 80 -1.84 -10.20 6.10
N TYR A 81 -3.15 -10.09 5.86
CA TYR A 81 -4.02 -11.26 5.67
C TYR A 81 -3.67 -12.05 4.40
N TYR A 82 -3.44 -11.37 3.26
CA TYR A 82 -3.03 -12.04 2.03
C TYR A 82 -1.63 -12.66 2.14
N TYR A 83 -0.67 -11.95 2.75
CA TYR A 83 0.68 -12.48 2.98
C TYR A 83 0.68 -13.68 3.91
N LYS A 84 -0.17 -13.71 4.94
CA LYS A 84 -0.32 -14.86 5.83
C LYS A 84 -0.89 -16.10 5.14
N ASN A 85 -1.90 -15.91 4.29
CA ASN A 85 -2.61 -17.04 3.67
C ASN A 85 -1.92 -17.57 2.42
N TYR A 86 -1.24 -16.71 1.65
CA TYR A 86 -0.70 -17.07 0.35
C TYR A 86 0.83 -17.00 0.25
N GLY A 87 1.49 -16.28 1.17
CA GLY A 87 2.93 -16.13 1.14
C GLY A 87 3.64 -17.26 1.88
N GLN A 88 4.67 -17.81 1.25
CA GLN A 88 5.35 -19.02 1.76
C GLN A 88 6.63 -18.70 2.54
N GLU A 89 7.19 -17.50 2.37
CA GLU A 89 8.42 -17.09 3.06
C GLU A 89 8.19 -16.07 4.19
N PHE A 90 6.95 -15.67 4.48
CA PHE A 90 6.69 -14.64 5.49
C PHE A 90 6.55 -15.25 6.88
N SER A 91 7.63 -15.22 7.67
CA SER A 91 7.59 -15.59 9.08
C SER A 91 6.74 -14.62 9.93
N HIS A 92 6.65 -13.35 9.52
CA HIS A 92 5.86 -12.29 10.18
C HIS A 92 5.13 -11.42 9.15
N PRO A 93 4.03 -11.91 8.54
CA PRO A 93 3.37 -11.28 7.40
C PRO A 93 2.80 -9.89 7.69
N TYR A 94 2.21 -9.70 8.88
CA TYR A 94 1.65 -8.40 9.29
C TYR A 94 2.73 -7.34 9.56
N THR A 95 3.82 -7.72 10.23
CA THR A 95 4.93 -6.78 10.52
C THR A 95 5.63 -6.34 9.25
N LEU A 96 5.77 -7.24 8.27
CA LEU A 96 6.36 -6.92 6.98
C LEU A 96 5.49 -5.99 6.14
N SER A 97 4.18 -6.25 6.06
CA SER A 97 3.24 -5.30 5.43
C SER A 97 3.26 -3.95 6.13
N LEU A 98 3.20 -3.92 7.47
CA LEU A 98 3.23 -2.68 8.23
C LEU A 98 4.48 -1.85 7.94
N ILE A 99 5.67 -2.46 7.90
CA ILE A 99 6.91 -1.73 7.61
C ILE A 99 6.96 -1.27 6.15
N ALA A 100 6.56 -2.11 5.20
CA ALA A 100 6.57 -1.80 3.78
C ALA A 100 5.62 -0.64 3.46
N ASN A 101 4.40 -0.72 4.00
CA ASN A 101 3.36 0.26 3.83
C ASN A 101 3.73 1.59 4.53
N LEU A 102 4.27 1.56 5.76
CA LEU A 102 4.81 2.76 6.43
C LEU A 102 5.98 3.40 5.67
N LEU A 103 6.88 2.62 5.08
CA LEU A 103 7.98 3.13 4.26
C LEU A 103 7.46 3.80 2.99
N SER A 104 6.51 3.15 2.29
CA SER A 104 5.90 3.72 1.10
C SER A 104 5.14 5.00 1.42
N PHE A 105 4.37 5.01 2.50
CA PHE A 105 3.63 6.18 2.96
C PHE A 105 4.55 7.33 3.36
N GLY A 106 5.60 7.04 4.15
CA GLY A 106 6.58 8.03 4.58
C GLY A 106 7.31 8.68 3.40
N ILE A 107 7.68 7.90 2.39
CA ILE A 107 8.28 8.43 1.15
C ILE A 107 7.26 9.23 0.34
N GLY A 108 6.01 8.74 0.26
CA GLY A 108 4.92 9.44 -0.41
C GLY A 108 4.54 10.78 0.23
N LEU A 109 4.80 10.97 1.53
CA LEU A 109 4.65 12.28 2.21
C LEU A 109 5.79 13.26 1.90
N LEU A 110 6.97 12.76 1.53
CA LEU A 110 8.16 13.58 1.27
C LEU A 110 8.24 14.10 -0.17
N ILE A 111 7.47 13.51 -1.09
CA ILE A 111 7.42 13.83 -2.53
C ILE A 111 6.11 14.54 -2.84
#